data_AF-A0A560L7G5-F1
#
_entry.id   AF-A0A560L7G5-F1
#
_cell.length_a   1.000
_cell.length_b   1.000
_cell.length_c   1.000
_cell.angle_alpha   90.00
_cell.angle_beta   90.00
_cell.angle_gamma   90.00
#
_symmetry.space_group_name_H-M   'P 1'
#
loop_
_entity.id
_entity.type
_entity.pdbx_description
1 polymer ?
#
loop_
_entity_poly.entity_id
_entity_poly.type
_entity_poly.pdbx_seq_one_letter_code
_entity_poly.pdbx_strand_id
1 'polypeptide(L)'
;MADNSTMTISATFQTRQAADLAIEHLVQQHGISRPDIFVQSSSSENTSGSSPSGGDASHDDGVRRDARLAGEIEVSADITSSKAVTVRRSLADAGALRVWSR
;
A
#
# COMPACT_ATOMS: atom_id res chain seq x y z
N MET A 1 21.59 -17.47 -14.96
CA MET A 1 20.46 -18.05 -14.20
C MET A 1 19.75 -16.88 -13.59
N ALA A 2 18.43 -16.73 -13.81
CA ALA A 2 17.67 -15.71 -13.10
C ALA A 2 17.58 -16.14 -11.63
N ASP A 3 17.86 -15.23 -10.72
CA ASP A 3 17.78 -15.45 -9.29
C ASP A 3 16.29 -15.64 -8.96
N ASN A 4 15.87 -16.91 -8.81
CA ASN A 4 14.48 -17.29 -8.55
C ASN A 4 14.19 -17.34 -7.05
N SER A 5 15.03 -16.69 -6.24
CA SER A 5 14.81 -16.49 -4.82
C SER A 5 13.59 -15.60 -4.64
N THR A 6 12.73 -15.96 -3.70
CA THR A 6 11.59 -15.14 -3.29
C THR A 6 11.99 -14.25 -2.13
N MET A 7 11.46 -13.03 -2.11
CA MET A 7 11.64 -12.07 -1.01
C MET A 7 10.37 -11.25 -0.84
N THR A 8 10.20 -10.65 0.34
CA THR A 8 9.05 -9.80 0.63
C THR A 8 9.47 -8.34 0.53
N ILE A 9 8.74 -7.54 -0.24
CA ILE A 9 8.86 -6.08 -0.22
C ILE A 9 7.66 -5.51 0.49
N SER A 10 7.90 -4.67 1.50
CA SER A 10 6.88 -3.92 2.20
C SER A 10 7.01 -2.42 1.93
N ALA A 11 5.87 -1.74 1.93
CA ALA A 11 5.80 -0.29 1.90
C ALA A 11 4.68 0.25 2.79
N THR A 12 4.89 1.41 3.40
CA THR A 12 3.83 2.11 4.15
C THR A 12 3.23 3.27 3.36
N PHE A 13 1.93 3.48 3.54
CA PHE A 13 1.14 4.51 2.87
C PHE A 13 0.35 5.32 3.88
N GLN A 14 0.25 6.63 3.62
CA GLN A 14 -0.53 7.54 4.46
C GLN A 14 -2.05 7.34 4.26
N THR A 15 -2.49 6.96 3.06
CA THR A 15 -3.90 6.88 2.69
C THR A 15 -4.27 5.53 2.09
N ARG A 16 -5.54 5.13 2.26
CA ARG A 16 -6.10 3.92 1.61
C ARG A 16 -6.01 4.00 0.09
N GLN A 17 -6.33 5.17 -0.48
CA GLN A 17 -6.24 5.38 -1.93
C GLN A 17 -4.84 5.08 -2.47
N ALA A 18 -3.79 5.54 -1.81
CA ALA A 18 -2.41 5.28 -2.25
C ALA A 18 -2.06 3.79 -2.14
N ALA A 19 -2.50 3.12 -1.07
CA ALA A 19 -2.33 1.68 -0.91
C ALA A 19 -3.09 0.86 -1.97
N ASP A 20 -4.35 1.21 -2.28
CA ASP A 20 -5.14 0.54 -3.31
C ASP A 20 -4.55 0.76 -4.72
N LEU A 21 -4.09 1.97 -5.02
CA LEU A 21 -3.38 2.27 -6.27
C LEU A 21 -2.10 1.45 -6.40
N ALA A 22 -1.34 1.29 -5.32
CA ALA A 22 -0.17 0.46 -5.30
C ALA A 22 -0.51 -1.00 -5.64
N ILE A 23 -1.54 -1.57 -5.01
CA ILE A 23 -2.00 -2.95 -5.29
C ILE A 23 -2.43 -3.09 -6.75
N GLU A 24 -3.15 -2.09 -7.27
CA GLU A 24 -3.56 -2.05 -8.67
C GLU A 24 -2.35 -2.14 -9.60
N HIS A 25 -1.35 -1.29 -9.39
CA HIS A 25 -0.13 -1.29 -10.20
C HIS A 25 0.64 -2.61 -10.09
N LEU A 26 0.75 -3.19 -8.89
CA LEU A 26 1.41 -4.48 -8.66
C LEU A 26 0.74 -5.62 -9.45
N VAL A 27 -0.59 -5.67 -9.44
CA VAL A 27 -1.35 -6.71 -10.14
C VAL A 27 -1.34 -6.46 -11.64
N GLN A 28 -1.73 -5.27 -12.09
CA GLN A 28 -1.97 -4.97 -13.50
C GLN A 28 -0.68 -4.77 -14.29
N GLN A 29 0.28 -4.03 -13.76
CA GLN A 29 1.49 -3.66 -14.50
C GLN A 29 2.62 -4.69 -14.33
N HIS A 30 2.73 -5.28 -13.13
CA HIS A 30 3.85 -6.17 -12.79
C HIS A 30 3.49 -7.65 -12.72
N GLY A 31 2.20 -7.97 -12.91
CA GLY A 31 1.70 -9.35 -12.92
C GLY A 31 2.03 -10.09 -11.63
N ILE A 32 1.91 -9.40 -10.48
CA ILE A 32 2.02 -10.02 -9.16
C ILE A 32 0.65 -10.59 -8.82
N SER A 33 0.61 -11.84 -8.39
CA SER A 33 -0.65 -12.48 -8.04
C SER A 33 -1.24 -11.77 -6.82
N ARG A 34 -2.54 -11.45 -6.88
CA ARG A 34 -3.28 -10.93 -5.71
C ARG A 34 -3.07 -11.74 -4.41
N PRO A 35 -3.00 -13.09 -4.41
CA PRO A 35 -2.72 -13.84 -3.18
C PRO A 35 -1.31 -13.62 -2.60
N ASP A 36 -0.37 -13.10 -3.38
CA ASP A 36 0.99 -12.78 -2.93
C ASP A 36 1.09 -11.36 -2.34
N ILE A 37 -0.04 -10.63 -2.25
CA ILE A 37 -0.10 -9.25 -1.75
C ILE A 37 -0.92 -9.21 -0.47
N PHE A 38 -0.31 -8.66 0.57
CA PHE A 38 -0.89 -8.52 1.90
C PHE A 38 -1.06 -7.04 2.25
N VAL A 39 -2.18 -6.70 2.88
CA VAL A 39 -2.46 -5.34 3.34
C VAL A 39 -2.81 -5.41 4.81
N GLN A 40 -2.08 -4.66 5.61
CA GLN A 40 -2.31 -4.56 7.04
C GLN A 40 -2.18 -3.11 7.50
N SER A 41 -2.63 -2.84 8.71
CA SER A 41 -2.38 -1.54 9.32
C SER A 41 -1.05 -1.60 10.06
N SER A 42 -0.20 -0.60 9.84
CA SER A 42 1.13 -0.50 10.44
C SER A 42 1.10 -0.26 11.95
N SER A 43 -0.08 -0.05 12.53
CA SER A 43 -0.29 0.05 13.98
C SER A 43 -1.32 -0.97 14.43
N SER A 44 -1.10 -1.53 15.63
CA SER A 44 -1.96 -2.54 16.27
C SER A 44 -3.38 -2.06 16.57
N GLU A 45 -3.72 -0.80 16.24
CA GLU A 45 -4.94 -0.11 16.67
C GLU A 45 -5.89 0.30 15.54
N ASN A 46 -5.81 -0.22 14.30
CA ASN A 46 -6.81 0.16 13.29
C ASN A 46 -7.09 -0.86 12.19
N THR A 47 -8.17 -1.62 12.28
CA THR A 47 -8.63 -2.55 11.22
C THR A 47 -9.56 -1.90 10.18
N SER A 48 -9.72 -0.56 10.19
CA SER A 48 -10.65 0.12 9.29
C SER A 48 -9.99 1.34 8.64
N GLY A 49 -9.78 1.26 7.34
CA GLY A 49 -9.24 2.37 6.55
C GLY A 49 -10.01 3.67 6.75
N SER A 50 -9.29 4.74 7.09
CA SER A 50 -9.87 6.03 7.47
C SER A 50 -9.73 7.08 6.36
N SER A 51 -10.12 6.75 5.13
CA SER A 51 -10.37 7.77 4.10
C SER A 51 -11.59 7.36 3.26
N PRO A 52 -12.69 8.14 3.29
CA PRO A 52 -13.81 7.92 2.37
C PRO A 52 -13.32 8.21 0.95
N SER A 53 -13.51 7.27 0.03
CA SER A 53 -13.26 7.46 -1.40
C SER A 53 -14.52 7.19 -2.19
N GLY A 54 -15.04 8.26 -2.80
CA GLY A 54 -16.09 8.26 -3.82
C GLY A 54 -17.53 8.15 -3.30
N GLY A 55 -18.25 9.27 -3.31
CA GLY A 55 -19.72 9.31 -3.24
C GLY A 55 -20.36 10.16 -2.14
N ASP A 56 -19.62 10.60 -1.12
CA ASP A 56 -20.19 11.32 0.04
C ASP A 56 -19.55 12.70 0.29
N ALA A 57 -19.15 13.37 -0.79
CA ALA A 57 -18.69 14.74 -0.72
C ALA A 57 -19.90 15.69 -0.71
N SER A 58 -20.58 15.82 0.43
CA SER A 58 -21.33 17.05 0.83
C SER A 58 -21.99 16.88 2.19
N HIS A 59 -21.38 17.43 3.25
CA HIS A 59 -22.13 18.41 4.04
C HIS A 59 -21.20 19.42 4.69
N ASP A 60 -21.71 20.65 4.63
CA ASP A 60 -21.31 21.85 5.33
C ASP A 60 -20.97 21.59 6.82
N ASP A 61 -20.09 22.42 7.36
CA ASP A 61 -19.70 22.51 8.77
C ASP A 61 -18.44 21.72 9.24
N GLY A 62 -17.35 22.47 9.39
CA GLY A 62 -16.27 22.14 10.31
C GLY A 62 -15.15 21.28 9.74
N VAL A 63 -14.01 21.92 9.44
CA VAL A 63 -12.71 21.24 9.32
C VAL A 63 -12.38 20.61 10.67
N ARG A 64 -12.85 19.38 10.91
CA ARG A 64 -12.51 18.63 12.11
C ARG A 64 -11.09 18.09 11.95
N ARG A 65 -10.14 18.79 12.57
CA ARG A 65 -8.73 18.39 12.70
C ARG A 65 -8.51 17.25 13.73
N ASP A 66 -9.58 16.54 14.10
CA ASP A 66 -9.58 15.55 15.18
C ASP A 66 -9.97 14.14 14.71
N ALA A 67 -9.82 13.84 13.41
CA ALA A 67 -9.73 12.46 12.99
C ALA A 67 -8.36 11.94 13.41
N ARG A 68 -8.32 11.13 14.47
CA ARG A 68 -7.12 10.38 14.88
C ARG A 68 -6.59 9.65 13.64
N LEU A 69 -5.48 10.14 13.07
CA LEU A 69 -4.77 9.60 11.89
C LEU A 69 -4.17 8.23 12.22
N ALA A 70 -5.02 7.26 12.49
CA ALA A 70 -4.66 6.01 13.13
C ALA A 70 -4.09 5.01 12.13
N GLY A 71 -2.76 5.10 11.97
CA GLY A 71 -1.89 4.07 11.41
C GLY A 71 -1.66 4.20 9.92
N GLU A 72 -0.40 4.34 9.53
CA GLU A 72 0.03 4.07 8.16
C GLU A 72 -0.46 2.69 7.72
N ILE A 73 -0.71 2.49 6.42
CA ILE A 73 -1.14 1.21 5.86
C ILE A 73 0.09 0.53 5.28
N GLU A 74 0.39 -0.67 5.70
CA GLU A 74 1.45 -1.47 5.12
C GLU A 74 0.90 -2.36 4.02
N VAL A 75 1.51 -2.28 2.83
CA VAL A 75 1.32 -3.22 1.73
C VAL A 75 2.60 -4.02 1.58
N SER A 76 2.49 -5.34 1.64
CA SER A 76 3.59 -6.28 1.46
C SER A 76 3.33 -7.14 0.23
N ALA A 77 4.35 -7.42 -0.57
CA ALA A 77 4.25 -8.31 -1.72
C ALA A 77 5.40 -9.31 -1.71
N ASP A 78 5.05 -10.59 -1.84
CA ASP A 78 6.00 -11.68 -2.06
C ASP A 78 6.31 -11.78 -3.55
N ILE A 79 7.59 -11.61 -3.89
CA ILE A 79 8.03 -11.51 -5.28
C ILE A 79 9.33 -12.26 -5.49
N THR A 80 9.63 -12.58 -6.76
CA THR A 80 10.97 -13.02 -7.14
C THR A 80 11.95 -11.84 -7.06
N SER A 81 13.19 -12.11 -6.66
CA SER A 81 14.25 -11.08 -6.56
C SER A 81 14.45 -10.30 -7.86
N SER A 82 14.19 -10.92 -9.01
CA SER A 82 14.20 -10.27 -10.33
C SER A 82 13.19 -9.11 -10.49
N LYS A 83 12.07 -9.11 -9.76
CA LYS A 83 11.05 -8.05 -9.79
C LYS A 83 11.29 -6.95 -8.74
N ALA A 84 12.31 -7.09 -7.89
CA ALA A 84 12.55 -6.22 -6.74
C ALA A 84 12.61 -4.73 -7.07
N VAL A 85 13.40 -4.37 -8.09
CA VAL A 85 13.62 -2.97 -8.48
C VAL A 85 12.33 -2.37 -9.02
N THR A 86 11.60 -3.10 -9.84
CA THR A 86 10.36 -2.66 -10.46
C THR A 86 9.27 -2.45 -9.42
N VAL A 87 9.12 -3.38 -8.47
CA VAL A 87 8.14 -3.28 -7.38
C VAL A 87 8.43 -2.10 -6.46
N ARG A 88 9.69 -1.90 -6.05
CA ARG A 88 10.05 -0.72 -5.25
C ARG A 88 9.68 0.58 -5.92
N ARG A 89 9.94 0.69 -7.23
CA ARG A 89 9.58 1.88 -8.00
C ARG A 89 8.07 2.06 -8.08
N SER A 90 7.32 0.99 -8.32
CA SER A 90 5.86 1.03 -8.38
C SER A 90 5.24 1.47 -7.05
N LEU A 91 5.77 1.00 -5.92
CA LEU A 91 5.32 1.41 -4.59
C LEU A 91 5.62 2.88 -4.34
N ALA A 92 6.81 3.36 -4.71
CA ALA A 92 7.18 4.76 -4.58
C ALA A 92 6.33 5.68 -5.46
N ASP A 93 6.06 5.28 -6.71
CA ASP A 93 5.21 6.03 -7.66
C ASP A 93 3.76 6.14 -7.16
N ALA A 94 3.26 5.09 -6.51
CA ALA A 94 1.95 5.08 -5.86
C ALA A 94 1.88 5.92 -4.55
N GLY A 95 3.00 6.51 -4.11
CA GLY A 95 3.03 7.39 -2.93
C GLY A 95 3.46 6.71 -1.62
N ALA A 96 4.28 5.66 -1.69
CA ALA A 96 4.85 5.04 -0.49
C ALA A 96 5.73 6.02 0.29
N LEU A 97 5.56 6.05 1.61
CA LEU A 97 6.38 6.84 2.55
C LEU A 97 7.71 6.17 2.83
N ARG A 98 7.70 4.84 2.98
CA ARG A 98 8.86 4.02 3.23
C ARG A 98 8.73 2.71 2.47
N VAL A 99 9.83 2.22 1.92
CA VAL A 99 9.90 0.92 1.23
C VAL A 99 11.10 0.14 1.77
N TRP A 100 10.89 -1.12 2.15
CA TRP A 100 11.94 -2.01 2.63
C TRP A 100 11.73 -3.44 2.11
N SER A 101 12.77 -4.27 2.23
CA SER A 101 12.72 -5.68 1.84
C SER A 101 13.16 -6.55 3.02
N ARG A 102 12.52 -7.71 3.19
CA ARG A 102 12.87 -8.73 4.18
C ARG A 102 13.36 -10.00 3.50
#